data_AF-A0A660TUD2-F1
#
_entry.id   AF-A0A660TUD2-F1
#
_cell.length_a   1.000
_cell.length_b   1.000
_cell.length_c   1.000
_cell.angle_alpha   90.00
_cell.angle_beta   90.00
_cell.angle_gamma   90.00
#
_symmetry.space_group_name_H-M   'P 1'
#
loop_
_entity.id
_entity.type
_entity.pdbx_description
1 polymer ?
#
loop_
_entity_poly.entity_id
_entity_poly.type
_entity_poly.pdbx_seq_one_letter_code
_entity_poly.pdbx_strand_id
1 'polypeptide(L)'
;PMEMITKDNKITGFDIDLIKFISEKSNFDINIIPVIKENLIYGLIDGTYNIVISGITFSTELKTKYPDVLFSKPYLKIGDVIVISEDFYNFKGISN
;
A
#
# COMPACT_ATOMS: atom_id res chain seq x y z
N PRO A 1 1.60 4.83 9.62
CA PRO A 1 1.18 5.26 8.26
C PRO A 1 1.96 4.44 7.22
N MET A 2 1.32 4.06 6.12
CA MET A 2 1.94 3.21 5.08
C MET A 2 2.91 4.04 4.21
N GLU A 3 2.39 5.06 3.55
CA GLU A 3 3.16 6.05 2.78
C GLU A 3 2.54 7.44 2.95
N MET A 4 3.39 8.46 3.02
CA MET A 4 2.97 9.85 3.22
C MET A 4 4.00 10.82 2.64
N ILE A 5 3.52 11.93 2.10
CA ILE A 5 4.35 13.08 1.72
C ILE A 5 4.37 14.07 2.89
N THR A 6 5.56 14.33 3.42
CA THR A 6 5.78 15.32 4.49
C THR A 6 5.66 16.75 3.96
N LYS A 7 5.60 17.73 4.87
CA LYS A 7 5.58 19.16 4.50
C LYS A 7 6.80 19.59 3.67
N ASP A 8 7.93 18.90 3.82
CA ASP A 8 9.16 19.16 3.09
C ASP A 8 9.24 18.38 1.77
N ASN A 9 8.11 17.88 1.26
CA ASN A 9 8.00 17.05 0.05
C ASN A 9 8.81 15.75 0.07
N LYS A 10 9.17 15.24 1.25
CA LYS A 10 9.80 13.92 1.40
C LYS A 10 8.74 12.83 1.51
N ILE A 11 8.91 11.76 0.77
CA ILE A 11 8.09 10.56 0.87
C ILE A 11 8.64 9.68 2.00
N THR A 12 7.79 9.32 2.95
CA THR A 12 8.14 8.54 4.15
C THR A 12 7.02 7.56 4.51
N GLY A 13 7.31 6.61 5.38
CA GLY A 13 6.32 5.66 5.90
C GLY A 13 6.84 4.23 5.85
N PHE A 14 6.05 3.30 6.39
CA PHE A 14 6.43 1.89 6.47
C PHE A 14 6.78 1.29 5.10
N ASP A 15 5.98 1.57 4.06
CA ASP A 15 6.23 1.03 2.71
C ASP A 15 7.55 1.57 2.13
N ILE A 16 7.87 2.83 2.40
CA ILE A 16 9.11 3.47 1.96
C ILE A 16 10.33 2.87 2.63
N ASP A 17 10.25 2.63 3.94
CA ASP A 17 11.34 2.02 4.70
C ASP A 17 11.54 0.55 4.31
N LEU A 18 10.44 -0.17 4.07
CA LEU A 18 10.47 -1.57 3.64
C LEU A 18 11.13 -1.72 2.26
N ILE A 19 10.74 -0.92 1.26
CA ILE A 19 11.32 -1.06 -0.09
C ILE A 19 12.80 -0.67 -0.11
N LYS A 20 13.21 0.34 0.67
CA LYS A 20 14.63 0.70 0.86
C LYS A 20 15.41 -0.47 1.44
N PHE A 21 14.93 -1.08 2.52
CA PHE A 21 15.58 -2.24 3.13
C PHE A 21 15.70 -3.42 2.14
N ILE A 22 14.63 -3.70 1.38
CA ILE A 22 14.66 -4.75 0.35
C ILE A 22 15.68 -4.42 -0.73
N SER A 23 15.73 -3.17 -1.20
CA SER A 23 16.69 -2.71 -2.23
C SER A 23 18.14 -2.90 -1.81
N GLU A 24 18.46 -2.57 -0.55
CA GLU A 24 19.79 -2.79 0.02
C GLU A 24 20.14 -4.29 0.12
N LYS A 25 19.19 -5.13 0.51
CA LYS A 25 19.40 -6.59 0.65
C LYS A 25 19.49 -7.32 -0.68
N SER A 26 18.78 -6.83 -1.68
CA SER A 26 18.70 -7.43 -3.02
C SER A 26 19.61 -6.75 -4.03
N ASN A 27 20.35 -5.71 -3.62
CA ASN A 27 21.34 -4.99 -4.41
C ASN A 27 20.77 -4.44 -5.73
N PHE A 28 19.63 -3.74 -5.63
CA PHE A 28 19.06 -2.98 -6.75
C PHE A 28 18.86 -1.53 -6.36
N ASP A 29 19.00 -0.63 -7.34
CA ASP A 29 18.72 0.78 -7.16
C ASP A 29 17.22 1.07 -7.23
N ILE A 30 16.76 2.01 -6.43
CA ILE A 30 15.35 2.44 -6.42
C ILE A 30 15.22 3.94 -6.66
N ASN A 31 14.27 4.28 -7.51
CA ASN A 31 13.74 5.64 -7.64
C ASN A 31 12.27 5.62 -7.21
N ILE A 32 11.93 6.36 -6.16
CA ILE A 32 10.58 6.38 -5.61
C ILE A 32 9.85 7.59 -6.19
N ILE A 33 8.76 7.34 -6.91
CA ILE A 33 7.89 8.37 -7.48
C ILE A 33 6.50 8.30 -6.85
N PRO A 34 5.88 9.43 -6.50
CA PRO A 34 4.49 9.44 -6.07
C PRO A 34 3.57 9.25 -7.28
N VAL A 35 2.56 8.40 -7.15
CA VAL A 35 1.58 8.09 -8.20
C VAL A 35 0.18 8.10 -7.57
N ILE A 36 -0.81 8.57 -8.33
CA ILE A 36 -2.22 8.51 -7.89
C ILE A 36 -2.69 7.05 -7.86
N LYS A 37 -3.39 6.69 -6.78
CA LYS A 37 -3.67 5.30 -6.40
C LYS A 37 -4.44 4.54 -7.48
N GLU A 38 -5.35 5.23 -8.17
CA GLU A 38 -6.21 4.68 -9.21
C GLU A 38 -5.42 4.14 -10.41
N ASN A 39 -4.21 4.65 -10.65
CA ASN A 39 -3.40 4.32 -11.82
C ASN A 39 -2.23 3.38 -11.51
N LEU A 40 -2.07 2.94 -10.26
CA LEU A 40 -0.90 2.16 -9.82
C LEU A 40 -0.73 0.85 -10.60
N ILE A 41 -1.82 0.13 -10.86
CA ILE A 41 -1.70 -1.18 -11.49
C ILE A 41 -1.51 -1.04 -13.01
N TYR A 42 -2.16 -0.06 -13.64
CA TYR A 42 -2.01 0.18 -15.07
C TYR A 42 -0.59 0.60 -15.44
N GLY A 43 0.02 1.53 -14.69
CA GLY A 43 1.41 1.92 -14.95
C GLY A 43 2.43 0.80 -14.70
N LEU A 44 2.12 -0.16 -13.82
CA LEU A 44 2.92 -1.37 -13.65
C LEU A 44 2.82 -2.29 -14.89
N ILE A 45 1.60 -2.51 -15.38
CA ILE A 45 1.33 -3.35 -16.57
C ILE A 45 1.96 -2.73 -17.83
N ASP A 46 1.82 -1.41 -18.00
CA ASP A 46 2.36 -0.68 -19.14
C ASP A 46 3.90 -0.50 -19.06
N GLY A 47 4.52 -0.93 -17.95
CA GLY A 47 5.97 -0.85 -17.76
C GLY A 47 6.50 0.56 -17.48
N THR A 48 5.63 1.49 -17.07
CA THR A 48 6.03 2.85 -16.64
C THR A 48 6.92 2.80 -15.39
N TYR A 49 6.67 1.82 -14.52
CA TYR A 49 7.51 1.47 -13.37
C TYR A 49 7.43 -0.03 -13.11
N ASN A 50 8.39 -0.56 -12.37
CA ASN A 50 8.55 -2.01 -12.21
C ASN A 50 7.97 -2.57 -10.92
N ILE A 51 7.73 -1.71 -9.91
CA ILE A 51 7.28 -2.11 -8.57
C ILE A 51 6.22 -1.13 -8.08
N VAL A 52 5.18 -1.68 -7.44
CA VAL A 52 4.19 -0.92 -6.69
C VAL A 52 4.24 -1.35 -5.22
N ILE A 53 4.31 -0.37 -4.31
CA ILE A 53 4.21 -0.57 -2.87
C ILE A 53 3.38 0.57 -2.26
N SER A 54 2.15 0.27 -1.85
CA SER A 54 1.13 1.27 -1.42
C SER A 54 -0.01 0.61 -0.63
N GLY A 55 0.34 -0.23 0.35
CA GLY A 55 -0.61 -0.91 1.24
C GLY A 55 -1.74 -1.63 0.50
N ILE A 56 -1.47 -2.23 -0.66
CA ILE A 56 -2.50 -2.83 -1.52
C ILE A 56 -3.04 -4.09 -0.85
N THR A 57 -4.34 -4.09 -0.55
CA THR A 57 -5.02 -5.29 -0.05
C THR A 57 -5.04 -6.37 -1.11
N PHE A 58 -4.43 -7.51 -0.79
CA PHE A 58 -4.47 -8.69 -1.63
C PHE A 58 -5.86 -9.35 -1.57
N SER A 59 -6.50 -9.58 -2.73
CA SER A 59 -7.75 -10.34 -2.84
C SER A 59 -7.78 -11.24 -4.09
N THR A 60 -8.63 -12.26 -4.08
CA THR A 60 -8.86 -13.12 -5.25
C THR A 60 -9.41 -12.32 -6.43
N GLU A 61 -10.32 -11.38 -6.18
CA GLU A 61 -10.88 -10.49 -7.20
C GLU A 61 -9.79 -9.66 -7.87
N LEU A 62 -8.86 -9.09 -7.10
CA LEU A 62 -7.76 -8.29 -7.64
C LEU A 62 -6.84 -9.12 -8.53
N LYS A 63 -6.54 -10.37 -8.14
CA LYS A 63 -5.78 -11.33 -8.96
C LYS A 63 -6.49 -11.68 -10.27
N THR A 64 -7.81 -11.92 -10.20
CA THR A 64 -8.60 -12.21 -11.41
C THR A 64 -8.64 -11.02 -12.35
N LYS A 65 -8.72 -9.80 -11.80
CA LYS A 65 -8.73 -8.56 -12.58
C LYS A 65 -7.38 -8.26 -13.24
N TYR A 66 -6.27 -8.60 -12.59
CA TYR A 66 -4.92 -8.34 -13.06
C TYR A 66 -4.05 -9.61 -13.03
N PRO A 67 -4.32 -10.58 -13.93
CA PRO A 67 -3.68 -11.89 -13.90
C PRO A 67 -2.17 -11.84 -14.22
N ASP A 68 -1.72 -10.82 -14.94
CA ASP A 68 -0.31 -10.65 -15.33
C ASP A 68 0.54 -9.95 -14.25
N VAL A 69 -0.07 -9.55 -13.13
CA VAL A 69 0.61 -8.88 -12.02
C VAL A 69 1.12 -9.91 -11.02
N LEU A 70 2.43 -9.88 -10.76
CA LEU A 70 3.05 -10.68 -9.71
C LEU A 70 2.92 -9.98 -8.35
N PHE A 71 2.37 -10.70 -7.36
CA PHE A 71 2.24 -10.22 -5.99
C PHE A 71 3.37 -10.77 -5.12
N SER A 72 3.86 -9.95 -4.20
CA SER A 72 4.79 -10.37 -3.15
C SER A 72 4.11 -11.28 -2.12
N LYS A 73 4.90 -11.83 -1.19
CA LYS A 73 4.34 -12.40 0.04
C LYS A 73 3.67 -11.26 0.84
N PRO A 74 2.50 -11.48 1.46
CA PRO A 74 1.89 -10.47 2.32
C PRO A 74 2.87 -10.01 3.40
N TYR A 75 3.07 -8.71 3.52
CA TYR A 75 4.00 -8.12 4.49
C TYR A 75 3.30 -7.45 5.67
N LEU A 76 1.97 -7.33 5.61
CA LEU A 76 1.16 -6.76 6.66
C LEU A 76 -0.20 -7.47 6.73
N LYS A 77 -0.65 -7.78 7.94
CA LYS A 77 -1.99 -8.31 8.21
C LYS A 77 -2.67 -7.35 9.18
N ILE A 78 -3.66 -6.61 8.69
CA ILE A 78 -4.45 -5.65 9.48
C ILE A 78 -5.84 -6.24 9.67
N GLY A 79 -6.40 -6.05 10.86
CA GLY A 79 -7.83 -6.22 11.11
C GLY A 79 -8.54 -4.88 11.02
N ASP A 80 -9.79 -4.90 10.58
CA ASP A 80 -10.61 -3.69 10.53
C ASP A 80 -10.98 -3.25 11.95
N VAL A 81 -10.86 -1.95 12.21
CA VAL A 81 -11.29 -1.33 13.47
C VAL A 81 -12.29 -0.23 13.17
N ILE A 82 -13.30 -0.10 14.01
CA ILE A 82 -14.29 0.96 13.91
C ILE A 82 -13.86 2.07 14.84
N VAL A 83 -13.71 3.27 14.30
CA VAL A 83 -13.43 4.47 15.07
C VAL A 83 -14.74 5.24 15.22
N ILE A 84 -15.14 5.52 16.45
CA ILE A 84 -16.31 6.35 16.78
C ILE A 84 -15.84 7.67 17.40
N SER A 85 -16.63 8.73 17.21
CA SER A 85 -16.39 10.01 17.92
C SER A 85 -16.51 9.79 19.42
N GLU A 86 -15.68 10.49 20.21
CA GLU A 86 -15.77 10.49 21.67
C GLU A 86 -17.16 10.92 22.16
N ASP A 87 -17.83 11.81 21.42
CA ASP A 87 -19.18 12.29 21.73
C ASP A 87 -20.30 11.29 21.39
N PHE A 88 -19.97 10.13 20.81
CA PHE A 88 -20.95 9.13 20.40
C PHE A 88 -21.20 8.10 21.52
N TYR A 89 -21.87 8.56 22.59
CA TYR A 89 -22.07 7.84 23.86
C TYR A 89 -22.87 6.52 23.79
N ASN A 90 -23.49 6.18 22.65
CA ASN A 90 -24.43 5.05 22.54
C ASN A 90 -24.05 3.99 21.50
N PHE A 91 -22.76 3.83 21.18
CA PHE A 91 -22.33 2.73 20.30
C PHE A 91 -22.41 1.37 20.99
N LYS A 92 -23.21 0.44 20.45
CA LYS A 92 -23.39 -0.92 20.98
C LYS A 92 -22.73 -2.01 20.13
N GLY A 93 -21.81 -1.63 19.25
CA GLY A 93 -21.19 -2.52 18.27
C GLY A 93 -21.97 -2.60 16.95
N ILE A 94 -21.40 -3.31 15.99
CA ILE A 94 -22.08 -3.69 14.74
C ILE A 94 -22.72 -5.05 14.99
N SER A 95 -24.04 -5.13 14.82
CA SER A 95 -24.76 -6.41 14.77
C SER A 95 -24.44 -7.12 13.45
N ASN A 96 -23.99 -8.37 13.53
CA ASN A 96 -23.83 -9.27 12.38
C ASN A 96 -25.17 -9.85 11.94
#